data_AF-A0A3D4Q025-F1
#
_entry.id   AF-A0A3D4Q025-F1
#
_cell.length_a   1.000
_cell.length_b   1.000
_cell.length_c   1.000
_cell.angle_alpha   90.00
_cell.angle_beta   90.00
_cell.angle_gamma   90.00
#
_symmetry.space_group_name_H-M   'P 1'
#
loop_
_entity.id
_entity.type
_entity.pdbx_description
1 polymer ?
#
loop_
_entity_poly.entity_id
_entity_poly.type
_entity_poly.pdbx_seq_one_letter_code
_entity_poly.pdbx_strand_id
1 'polypeptide(L)'
;MLVLAVAIEIYLALLIAAVVLIFYALKQKKLIRRQQGKLRELIETIKTTSSPATPAGKTYKQLIYEQLEFTQDRFALIAPRSDISEAQPTDLPINQRIVALRYAFLRAEELGTTEVPGSEGYWNVFRQTLEPLLQSTANTALDLPLDTSLEASSSEELEMYKKRVENLEKFKKLFFDLEKRWNEAQANAQGYYNELHSMADSIEDRERYEMLLGQYSNSYNEITHYIHDTNAAITGRPVENKTINIIRQDPRAAEEIMKLRNVAADQYRVISNLQRKLEEAVTAEEKDLVIKELEQQLQRQVRFVQESDTCVQLLEEELNKANEQLAEQTQLLGKDHLLEEENQRIKETLQSFTQESKELLDNLEDLEKENDQLKNNLEQTNANTGNNPASLQQIQGEFAELRKQYTELEEKYLELKFK
;
A
#
# COMPACT_ATOMS: atom_id res chain seq x y z
N MET A 1 45.98 -20.49 35.60
CA MET A 1 46.42 -20.32 34.20
C MET A 1 45.23 -20.20 33.25
N LEU A 2 44.33 -21.19 33.16
CA LEU A 2 43.16 -21.16 32.27
C LEU A 2 42.23 -19.94 32.45
N VAL A 3 41.88 -19.58 33.69
CA VAL A 3 41.01 -18.41 33.97
C VAL A 3 41.62 -17.10 33.49
N LEU A 4 42.95 -16.98 33.53
CA LEU A 4 43.66 -15.77 33.12
C LEU A 4 43.75 -15.65 31.59
N ALA A 5 43.83 -16.79 30.88
CA ALA A 5 43.76 -16.84 29.42
C ALA A 5 42.37 -16.43 28.89
N VAL A 6 41.30 -16.96 29.49
CA VAL A 6 39.91 -16.62 29.12
C VAL A 6 39.61 -15.15 29.40
N ALA A 7 40.09 -14.59 30.52
CA ALA A 7 39.95 -13.18 30.81
C ALA A 7 40.64 -12.30 29.75
N ILE A 8 41.86 -12.67 29.32
CA ILE A 8 42.59 -11.95 28.27
C ILE A 8 41.83 -11.98 26.93
N GLU A 9 41.27 -13.13 26.54
CA GLU A 9 40.47 -13.25 25.32
C GLU A 9 39.22 -12.36 25.34
N ILE A 10 38.50 -12.29 26.47
CA ILE A 10 37.33 -11.43 26.63
C ILE A 10 37.72 -9.95 26.54
N TYR A 11 38.83 -9.55 27.18
CA TYR A 11 39.32 -8.18 27.07
C TYR A 11 39.74 -7.83 25.64
N LEU A 12 40.34 -8.76 24.91
CA LEU A 12 40.72 -8.56 23.51
C LEU A 12 39.48 -8.41 22.60
N ALA A 13 38.45 -9.24 22.81
CA ALA A 13 37.18 -9.13 22.11
C ALA A 13 36.46 -7.81 22.39
N LEU A 14 36.45 -7.36 23.65
CA LEU A 14 35.89 -6.05 24.04
C LEU A 14 36.65 -4.88 23.41
N LEU A 15 37.98 -4.98 23.32
CA LEU A 15 38.81 -3.95 22.69
C LEU A 15 38.52 -3.87 21.18
N ILE A 16 38.40 -5.00 20.50
CA ILE A 16 38.01 -5.07 19.08
C ILE A 16 36.61 -4.45 18.89
N ALA A 17 35.64 -4.82 19.73
CA ALA A 17 34.29 -4.25 19.67
C ALA A 17 34.29 -2.73 19.89
N ALA A 18 35.08 -2.23 20.84
CA ALA A 18 35.23 -0.79 21.09
C ALA A 18 35.84 -0.06 19.88
N VAL A 19 36.87 -0.65 19.23
CA VAL A 19 37.48 -0.08 18.02
C VAL A 19 36.48 -0.04 16.86
N VAL A 20 35.67 -1.09 16.67
CA VAL A 20 34.61 -1.14 15.66
C VAL A 20 33.56 -0.07 15.91
N LEU A 21 33.11 0.10 17.16
CA LEU A 21 32.14 1.15 17.52
C LEU A 21 32.68 2.56 17.28
N ILE A 22 33.96 2.80 17.58
CA ILE A 22 34.63 4.08 17.27
C ILE A 22 34.65 4.32 15.76
N PHE A 23 34.97 3.29 14.96
CA PHE A 23 34.97 3.40 13.50
C PHE A 23 33.57 3.73 12.94
N TYR A 24 32.52 3.08 13.46
CA TYR A 24 31.14 3.38 13.12
C TYR A 24 30.73 4.80 13.52
N ALA A 25 31.12 5.27 14.71
CA ALA A 25 30.84 6.62 15.18
C ALA A 25 31.53 7.70 14.31
N LEU A 26 32.76 7.44 13.86
CA LEU A 26 33.46 8.34 12.92
C LEU A 26 32.79 8.36 11.55
N LYS A 27 32.34 7.21 11.04
CA LYS A 27 31.60 7.10 9.78
C LYS A 27 30.26 7.83 9.85
N GLN A 28 29.54 7.70 10.95
CA GLN A 28 28.29 8.43 11.21
C GLN A 28 28.52 9.94 11.31
N LYS A 29 29.55 10.40 12.03
CA LYS A 29 29.93 11.82 12.05
C LYS A 29 30.24 12.37 10.64
N LYS A 30 30.88 11.57 9.79
CA LYS A 30 31.15 11.95 8.38
C LYS A 30 29.86 12.04 7.57
N LEU A 31 28.91 11.14 7.79
CA LEU A 31 27.59 11.16 7.14
C LEU A 31 26.77 12.38 7.58
N ILE A 32 26.72 12.67 8.88
CA ILE A 32 26.04 13.83 9.45
C ILE A 32 26.64 15.14 8.89
N ARG A 33 27.97 15.25 8.81
CA ARG A 33 28.62 16.41 8.19
C ARG A 33 28.26 16.56 6.71
N ARG A 34 28.12 15.47 5.95
CA ARG A 34 27.65 15.51 4.56
C ARG A 34 26.20 15.95 4.45
N GLN A 35 25.32 15.47 5.33
CA GLN A 35 23.91 15.89 5.36
C GLN A 35 23.76 17.34 5.79
N GLN A 36 24.52 17.80 6.79
CA GLN A 36 24.59 19.22 7.18
C GLN A 36 25.15 20.11 6.07
N GLY A 37 26.13 19.60 5.31
CA GLY A 37 26.65 20.26 4.11
C GLY A 37 25.57 20.42 3.05
N LYS A 38 24.84 19.35 2.72
CA LYS A 38 23.71 19.39 1.78
C LYS A 38 22.56 20.28 2.27
N LEU A 39 22.27 20.32 3.56
CA LEU A 39 21.28 21.24 4.13
C LEU A 39 21.73 22.69 4.04
N ARG A 40 23.02 22.98 4.27
CA ARG A 40 23.58 24.32 4.09
C ARG A 40 23.58 24.74 2.62
N GLU A 41 23.95 23.83 1.73
CA GLU A 41 23.89 24.04 0.29
C GLU A 41 22.44 24.25 -0.17
N LEU A 42 21.48 23.48 0.35
CA LEU A 42 20.05 23.73 0.11
C LEU A 42 19.60 25.09 0.67
N ILE A 43 20.03 25.48 1.87
CA ILE A 43 19.75 26.80 2.44
C ILE A 43 20.40 27.92 1.60
N GLU A 44 21.60 27.70 1.07
CA GLU A 44 22.33 28.66 0.26
C GLU A 44 21.75 28.75 -1.16
N THR A 45 21.33 27.64 -1.75
CA THR A 45 20.53 27.60 -2.99
C THR A 45 19.17 28.24 -2.78
N ILE A 46 18.50 28.03 -1.64
CA ILE A 46 17.27 28.76 -1.31
C ILE A 46 17.58 30.24 -1.16
N LYS A 47 18.67 30.65 -0.52
CA LYS A 47 19.04 32.07 -0.34
C LYS A 47 19.48 32.75 -1.63
N THR A 48 20.08 32.02 -2.57
CA THR A 48 20.50 32.53 -3.88
C THR A 48 19.38 32.47 -4.92
N THR A 49 18.50 31.47 -4.85
CA THR A 49 17.24 31.40 -5.63
C THR A 49 16.14 32.31 -5.04
N SER A 50 16.21 32.70 -3.76
CA SER A 50 15.30 33.67 -3.11
C SER A 50 15.78 35.12 -3.22
N SER A 51 16.54 35.47 -4.25
CA SER A 51 16.80 36.86 -4.60
C SER A 51 16.31 37.20 -6.01
N PRO A 52 14.99 37.29 -6.22
CA PRO A 52 14.38 38.56 -6.50
C PRO A 52 14.13 39.28 -5.17
N ALA A 53 14.40 40.58 -5.14
CA ALA A 53 14.24 41.47 -3.99
C ALA A 53 13.05 41.09 -3.10
N THR A 54 13.26 40.97 -1.80
CA THR A 54 12.19 41.04 -0.80
C THR A 54 11.52 42.40 -0.96
N PRO A 55 10.30 42.55 -1.53
CA PRO A 55 9.53 43.73 -1.20
C PRO A 55 9.28 43.63 0.32
N ALA A 56 9.34 44.76 1.02
CA ALA A 56 8.85 44.83 2.40
C ALA A 56 7.56 44.01 2.49
N GLY A 57 7.51 43.03 3.42
CA GLY A 57 6.39 42.09 3.51
C GLY A 57 5.08 42.87 3.43
N LYS A 58 4.34 42.68 2.33
CA LYS A 58 3.12 43.45 2.06
C LYS A 58 2.25 43.33 3.30
N THR A 59 1.89 44.47 3.89
CA THR A 59 0.95 44.48 5.02
C THR A 59 -0.33 43.77 4.59
N TYR A 60 -1.02 43.06 5.49
CA TYR A 60 -2.25 42.32 5.15
C TYR A 60 -3.27 43.19 4.39
N LYS A 61 -3.34 44.47 4.73
CA LYS A 61 -4.12 45.48 4.00
C LYS A 61 -3.69 45.66 2.54
N GLN A 62 -2.38 45.70 2.26
CA GLN A 62 -1.85 45.75 0.88
C GLN A 62 -2.14 44.47 0.09
N LEU A 63 -2.15 43.30 0.75
CA LEU A 63 -2.54 42.04 0.12
C LEU A 63 -4.04 42.02 -0.23
N ILE A 64 -4.90 42.55 0.65
CA ILE A 64 -6.33 42.70 0.36
C ILE A 64 -6.55 43.61 -0.85
N TYR A 65 -5.87 44.78 -0.91
CA TYR A 65 -6.00 45.69 -2.07
C TYR A 65 -5.60 45.04 -3.38
N GLU A 66 -4.47 44.32 -3.39
CA GLU A 66 -4.01 43.58 -4.57
C GLU A 66 -5.00 42.48 -4.99
N GLN A 67 -5.54 41.72 -4.03
CA GLN A 67 -6.56 40.71 -4.32
C GLN A 67 -7.89 41.32 -4.79
N LEU A 68 -8.25 42.49 -4.29
CA LEU A 68 -9.44 43.23 -4.70
C LEU A 68 -9.29 43.72 -6.14
N GLU A 69 -8.13 44.28 -6.51
CA GLU A 69 -7.79 44.70 -7.88
C GLU A 69 -7.82 43.51 -8.85
N PHE A 70 -7.17 42.39 -8.53
CA PHE A 70 -7.22 41.19 -9.37
C PHE A 70 -8.63 40.62 -9.55
N THR A 71 -9.44 40.68 -8.48
CA THR A 71 -10.83 40.20 -8.54
C THR A 71 -11.70 41.13 -9.39
N GLN A 72 -11.45 42.44 -9.31
CA GLN A 72 -12.11 43.45 -10.14
C GLN A 72 -11.72 43.32 -11.62
N ASP A 73 -10.44 43.16 -11.94
CA ASP A 73 -9.97 42.93 -13.31
C ASP A 73 -10.56 41.65 -13.91
N ARG A 74 -10.60 40.58 -13.10
CA ARG A 74 -11.20 39.32 -13.52
C ARG A 74 -12.70 39.47 -13.80
N PHE A 75 -13.41 40.27 -13.01
CA PHE A 75 -14.82 40.55 -13.24
C PHE A 75 -15.04 41.42 -14.48
N ALA A 76 -14.23 42.46 -14.68
CA ALA A 76 -14.29 43.32 -15.86
C ALA A 76 -14.09 42.53 -17.18
N LEU A 77 -13.26 41.48 -17.15
CA LEU A 77 -13.09 40.55 -18.27
C LEU A 77 -14.34 39.69 -18.55
N ILE A 78 -15.09 39.31 -17.52
CA ILE A 78 -16.25 38.42 -17.63
C ILE A 78 -17.54 39.21 -17.86
N ALA A 79 -17.61 40.45 -17.37
CA ALA A 79 -18.79 41.30 -17.41
C ALA A 79 -18.40 42.80 -17.49
N PRO A 80 -17.96 43.30 -18.66
CA PRO A 80 -17.36 44.64 -18.83
C PRO A 80 -18.31 45.83 -18.65
N ARG A 81 -19.58 45.61 -18.29
CA ARG A 81 -20.61 46.65 -18.14
C ARG A 81 -21.43 46.55 -16.85
N SER A 82 -21.14 45.57 -16.00
CA SER A 82 -21.84 45.38 -14.72
C SER A 82 -20.98 45.93 -13.58
N ASP A 83 -21.64 46.49 -12.57
CA ASP A 83 -20.99 46.83 -11.31
C ASP A 83 -20.80 45.56 -10.47
N ILE A 84 -19.59 45.37 -9.94
CA ILE A 84 -19.21 44.24 -9.08
C ILE A 84 -19.67 44.43 -7.62
N SER A 85 -20.00 45.67 -7.26
CA SER A 85 -20.35 46.06 -5.89
C SER A 85 -21.82 45.85 -5.51
N GLU A 86 -22.68 45.63 -6.51
CA GLU A 86 -24.10 45.36 -6.31
C GLU A 86 -24.37 43.85 -6.19
N ALA A 87 -25.41 43.51 -5.41
CA ALA A 87 -25.89 42.14 -5.28
C ALA A 87 -26.32 41.61 -6.65
N GLN A 88 -25.57 40.63 -7.17
CA GLN A 88 -25.81 40.10 -8.51
C GLN A 88 -27.13 39.31 -8.57
N PRO A 89 -28.01 39.56 -9.56
CA PRO A 89 -29.23 38.78 -9.74
C PRO A 89 -28.95 37.29 -10.01
N THR A 90 -29.88 36.43 -9.60
CA THR A 90 -29.73 34.96 -9.64
C THR A 90 -29.60 34.40 -11.06
N ASP A 91 -30.07 35.15 -12.06
CA ASP A 91 -30.06 34.81 -13.49
C ASP A 91 -28.68 34.95 -14.16
N LEU A 92 -27.70 35.55 -13.49
CA LEU A 92 -26.36 35.71 -14.06
C LEU A 92 -25.52 34.41 -13.99
N PRO A 93 -24.61 34.20 -14.95
CA PRO A 93 -23.69 33.07 -14.97
C PRO A 93 -22.99 32.85 -13.63
N ILE A 94 -22.92 31.59 -13.19
CA ILE A 94 -22.37 31.20 -11.88
C ILE A 94 -20.97 31.76 -11.63
N ASN A 95 -20.14 31.85 -12.67
CA ASN A 95 -18.79 32.39 -12.59
C ASN A 95 -18.78 33.90 -12.25
N GLN A 96 -19.74 34.68 -12.75
CA GLN A 96 -19.88 36.09 -12.40
C GLN A 96 -20.32 36.25 -10.95
N ARG A 97 -21.25 35.40 -10.50
CA ARG A 97 -21.75 35.38 -9.11
C ARG A 97 -20.65 35.00 -8.12
N ILE A 98 -19.80 34.03 -8.46
CA ILE A 98 -18.67 33.61 -7.61
C ILE A 98 -17.64 34.74 -7.48
N VAL A 99 -17.31 35.42 -8.58
CA VAL A 99 -16.32 36.52 -8.56
C VAL A 99 -16.87 37.73 -7.80
N ALA A 100 -18.14 38.09 -7.99
CA ALA A 100 -18.79 39.16 -7.23
C ALA A 100 -18.89 38.83 -5.73
N LEU A 101 -19.20 37.57 -5.38
CA LEU A 101 -19.22 37.12 -3.99
C LEU A 101 -17.83 37.21 -3.36
N ARG A 102 -16.79 36.74 -4.06
CA ARG A 102 -15.40 36.89 -3.60
C ARG A 102 -15.03 38.36 -3.38
N TYR A 103 -15.42 39.25 -4.29
CA TYR A 103 -15.19 40.68 -4.15
C TYR A 103 -15.88 41.27 -2.92
N ALA A 104 -17.13 40.89 -2.65
CA ALA A 104 -17.85 41.35 -1.47
C ALA A 104 -17.22 40.89 -0.16
N PHE A 105 -16.73 39.65 -0.09
CA PHE A 105 -15.98 39.15 1.07
C PHE A 105 -14.66 39.88 1.27
N LEU A 106 -13.90 40.13 0.20
CA LEU A 106 -12.64 40.89 0.28
C LEU A 106 -12.86 42.35 0.69
N ARG A 107 -13.97 42.96 0.26
CA ARG A 107 -14.36 44.32 0.67
C ARG A 107 -14.79 44.37 2.14
N ALA A 108 -15.51 43.35 2.61
CA ALA A 108 -15.84 43.21 4.03
C ALA A 108 -14.56 43.03 4.88
N GLU A 109 -13.59 42.23 4.41
CA GLU A 109 -12.27 42.09 5.03
C GLU A 109 -11.50 43.42 5.06
N GLU A 110 -11.50 44.19 3.97
CA GLU A 110 -10.86 45.50 3.91
C GLU A 110 -11.42 46.45 4.99
N LEU A 111 -12.74 46.55 5.07
CA LEU A 111 -13.41 47.38 6.08
C LEU A 111 -13.17 46.84 7.50
N GLY A 112 -13.12 45.52 7.66
CA GLY A 112 -12.75 44.87 8.91
C GLY A 112 -11.32 45.19 9.37
N THR A 113 -10.39 45.51 8.46
CA THR A 113 -9.01 45.93 8.86
C THR A 113 -8.95 47.26 9.62
N THR A 114 -10.06 48.00 9.67
CA THR A 114 -10.17 49.23 10.49
C THR A 114 -10.45 48.94 11.96
N GLU A 115 -10.92 47.73 12.28
CA GLU A 115 -11.26 47.26 13.62
C GLU A 115 -10.26 46.21 14.13
N VAL A 116 -10.24 45.97 15.44
CA VAL A 116 -9.36 44.95 16.03
C VAL A 116 -9.85 43.55 15.58
N PRO A 117 -8.96 42.70 15.04
CA PRO A 117 -9.32 41.36 14.60
C PRO A 117 -10.03 40.56 15.70
N GLY A 118 -11.21 40.02 15.39
CA GLY A 118 -12.00 39.19 16.32
C GLY A 118 -12.85 39.97 17.33
N SER A 119 -12.87 41.30 17.29
CA SER A 119 -13.78 42.11 18.11
C SER A 119 -15.24 41.99 17.64
N GLU A 120 -16.20 42.31 18.51
CA GLU A 120 -17.61 42.41 18.09
C GLU A 120 -17.81 43.50 17.03
N GLY A 121 -17.04 44.60 17.09
CA GLY A 121 -17.02 45.65 16.07
C GLY A 121 -16.62 45.10 14.70
N TYR A 122 -15.57 44.26 14.64
CA TYR A 122 -15.16 43.56 13.42
C TYR A 122 -16.30 42.72 12.83
N TRP A 123 -16.95 41.87 13.64
CA TRP A 123 -18.06 41.04 13.15
C TRP A 123 -19.31 41.85 12.76
N ASN A 124 -19.56 42.99 13.40
CA ASN A 124 -20.65 43.89 13.03
C ASN A 124 -20.43 44.53 11.65
N VAL A 125 -19.19 44.88 11.30
CA VAL A 125 -18.83 45.37 9.96
C VAL A 125 -19.07 44.29 8.90
N PHE A 126 -18.69 43.03 9.18
CA PHE A 126 -18.97 41.89 8.29
C PHE A 126 -20.47 41.65 8.12
N ARG A 127 -21.24 41.70 9.22
CA ARG A 127 -22.69 41.56 9.16
C ARG A 127 -23.29 42.66 8.29
N GLN A 128 -23.00 43.92 8.57
CA GLN A 128 -23.58 45.04 7.84
C GLN A 128 -23.25 45.02 6.33
N THR A 129 -22.06 44.54 5.96
CA THR A 129 -21.61 44.49 4.56
C THR A 129 -22.12 43.27 3.78
N LEU A 130 -22.32 42.13 4.44
CA LEU A 130 -22.78 40.89 3.80
C LEU A 130 -24.30 40.66 3.93
N GLU A 131 -24.98 41.32 4.87
CA GLU A 131 -26.43 41.22 5.09
C GLU A 131 -27.26 41.48 3.80
N PRO A 132 -26.95 42.48 2.96
CA PRO A 132 -27.71 42.69 1.71
C PRO A 132 -27.62 41.52 0.71
N LEU A 133 -26.55 40.73 0.76
CA LEU A 133 -26.36 39.54 -0.09
C LEU A 133 -27.20 38.35 0.40
N LEU A 134 -27.50 38.31 1.70
CA LEU A 134 -28.36 37.30 2.31
C LEU A 134 -29.84 37.67 2.18
N GLN A 135 -30.18 38.96 2.24
CA GLN A 135 -31.56 39.42 2.04
C GLN A 135 -32.03 39.29 0.58
N SER A 136 -31.14 39.42 -0.41
CA SER A 136 -31.49 39.18 -1.81
C SER A 136 -31.81 37.71 -2.13
N THR A 137 -31.40 36.77 -1.27
CA THR A 137 -31.78 35.35 -1.37
C THR A 137 -33.03 35.03 -0.54
N ALA A 138 -33.26 35.74 0.57
CA ALA A 138 -34.47 35.60 1.38
C ALA A 138 -35.72 36.21 0.71
N ASN A 139 -35.59 37.37 0.05
CA ASN A 139 -36.72 38.04 -0.58
C ASN A 139 -37.25 37.33 -1.84
N THR A 140 -36.48 36.40 -2.43
CA THR A 140 -36.95 35.51 -3.50
C THR A 140 -37.63 34.24 -2.98
N ALA A 141 -37.51 33.95 -1.68
CA ALA A 141 -38.06 32.77 -1.03
C ALA A 141 -39.32 33.06 -0.17
N LEU A 142 -39.75 34.32 -0.05
CA LEU A 142 -40.78 34.75 0.90
C LEU A 142 -42.07 35.29 0.26
N ASP A 143 -42.42 34.83 -0.95
CA ASP A 143 -43.70 35.17 -1.60
C ASP A 143 -44.43 33.92 -2.13
N LEU A 144 -44.30 32.78 -1.43
CA LEU A 144 -45.25 31.68 -1.55
C LEU A 144 -46.29 31.78 -0.42
N PRO A 145 -47.59 31.66 -0.73
CA PRO A 145 -48.64 31.65 0.29
C PRO A 145 -48.44 30.44 1.21
N LEU A 146 -48.46 30.69 2.51
CA LEU A 146 -48.32 29.70 3.58
C LEU A 146 -49.47 28.68 3.50
N ASP A 147 -49.23 27.57 2.80
CA ASP A 147 -50.15 26.44 2.70
C ASP A 147 -50.05 25.60 4.00
N THR A 148 -51.03 25.77 4.88
CA THR A 148 -51.20 25.07 6.17
C THR A 148 -51.44 23.55 6.04
N SER A 149 -51.25 22.96 4.86
CA SER A 149 -51.44 21.52 4.60
C SER A 149 -50.17 20.66 4.73
N LEU A 150 -48.97 21.28 4.82
CA LEU A 150 -47.67 20.58 4.91
C LEU A 150 -47.31 19.99 6.29
N GLU A 151 -48.02 20.36 7.36
CA GLU A 151 -47.73 19.82 8.70
C GLU A 151 -48.18 18.35 8.87
N ALA A 152 -49.24 17.93 8.15
CA ALA A 152 -49.78 16.57 8.27
C ALA A 152 -48.90 15.52 7.54
N SER A 153 -48.36 15.84 6.37
CA SER A 153 -47.46 14.95 5.61
C SER A 153 -46.07 14.83 6.26
N SER A 154 -45.54 15.95 6.77
CA SER A 154 -44.26 15.95 7.49
C SER A 154 -44.30 15.12 8.79
N SER A 155 -45.48 15.02 9.44
CA SER A 155 -45.70 14.22 10.65
C SER A 155 -45.61 12.71 10.39
N GLU A 156 -46.25 12.22 9.32
CA GLU A 156 -46.18 10.79 8.95
C GLU A 156 -44.78 10.36 8.51
N GLU A 157 -44.08 11.21 7.75
CA GLU A 157 -42.69 10.98 7.37
C GLU A 157 -41.77 10.93 8.60
N LEU A 158 -41.95 11.85 9.55
CA LEU A 158 -41.22 11.85 10.83
C LEU A 158 -41.47 10.57 11.65
N GLU A 159 -42.69 10.04 11.68
CA GLU A 159 -42.98 8.76 12.33
C GLU A 159 -42.32 7.58 11.62
N MET A 160 -42.27 7.60 10.29
CA MET A 160 -41.61 6.57 9.49
C MET A 160 -40.10 6.59 9.71
N TYR A 161 -39.49 7.78 9.76
CA TYR A 161 -38.08 7.95 10.11
C TYR A 161 -37.79 7.53 11.55
N LYS A 162 -38.67 7.85 12.52
CA LYS A 162 -38.53 7.37 13.90
C LYS A 162 -38.57 5.84 14.00
N LYS A 163 -39.51 5.19 13.31
CA LYS A 163 -39.59 3.72 13.25
C LYS A 163 -38.34 3.11 12.59
N ARG A 164 -37.80 3.76 11.55
CA ARG A 164 -36.55 3.33 10.91
C ARG A 164 -35.36 3.46 11.85
N VAL A 165 -35.26 4.57 12.59
CA VAL A 165 -34.21 4.78 13.59
C VAL A 165 -34.32 3.75 14.73
N GLU A 166 -35.52 3.50 15.25
CA GLU A 166 -35.73 2.49 16.30
C GLU A 166 -35.35 1.08 15.82
N ASN A 167 -35.67 0.74 14.57
CA ASN A 167 -35.24 -0.51 13.95
C ASN A 167 -33.72 -0.58 13.81
N LEU A 168 -33.07 0.50 13.36
CA LEU A 168 -31.61 0.57 13.27
C LEU A 168 -30.95 0.45 14.64
N GLU A 169 -31.55 1.00 15.70
CA GLU A 169 -31.06 0.83 17.07
C GLU A 169 -31.23 -0.60 17.58
N LYS A 170 -32.34 -1.28 17.25
CA LYS A 170 -32.54 -2.71 17.54
C LYS A 170 -31.52 -3.57 16.80
N PHE A 171 -31.28 -3.30 15.52
CA PHE A 171 -30.22 -3.96 14.75
C PHE A 171 -28.86 -3.72 15.40
N LYS A 172 -28.53 -2.47 15.75
CA LYS A 172 -27.27 -2.13 16.42
C LYS A 172 -27.07 -2.91 17.72
N LYS A 173 -28.11 -3.04 18.56
CA LYS A 173 -28.05 -3.87 19.78
C LYS A 173 -27.83 -5.35 19.46
N LEU A 174 -28.57 -5.90 18.50
CA LEU A 174 -28.40 -7.29 18.07
C LEU A 174 -27.00 -7.55 17.49
N PHE A 175 -26.44 -6.59 16.74
CA PHE A 175 -25.09 -6.67 16.21
C PHE A 175 -24.05 -6.69 17.33
N PHE A 176 -24.15 -5.81 18.33
CA PHE A 176 -23.23 -5.84 19.47
C PHE A 176 -23.35 -7.11 20.31
N ASP A 177 -24.57 -7.63 20.50
CA ASP A 177 -24.76 -8.91 21.19
C ASP A 177 -24.17 -10.08 20.39
N LEU A 178 -24.28 -10.04 19.06
CA LEU A 178 -23.70 -11.06 18.18
C LEU A 178 -22.17 -10.96 18.16
N GLU A 179 -21.61 -9.76 18.11
CA GLU A 179 -20.16 -9.51 18.22
C GLU A 179 -19.61 -9.99 19.57
N LYS A 180 -20.33 -9.72 20.66
CA LYS A 180 -19.95 -10.22 21.99
C LYS A 180 -19.94 -11.75 22.04
N ARG A 181 -21.00 -12.39 21.54
CA ARG A 181 -21.10 -13.86 21.47
C ARG A 181 -20.04 -14.46 20.53
N TRP A 182 -19.70 -13.77 19.45
CA TRP A 182 -18.64 -14.16 18.52
C TRP A 182 -17.27 -14.14 19.21
N ASN A 183 -16.96 -13.04 19.91
CA ASN A 183 -15.70 -12.89 20.65
C ASN A 183 -15.58 -13.94 21.78
N GLU A 184 -16.69 -14.23 22.48
CA GLU A 184 -16.74 -15.29 23.49
C GLU A 184 -16.53 -16.68 22.86
N ALA A 185 -17.18 -16.96 21.73
CA ALA A 185 -16.99 -18.22 21.00
C ALA A 185 -15.55 -18.38 20.47
N GLN A 186 -14.93 -17.28 20.02
CA GLN A 186 -13.53 -17.25 19.57
C GLN A 186 -12.56 -17.54 20.72
N ALA A 187 -12.74 -16.90 21.88
CA ALA A 187 -11.91 -17.17 23.04
C ALA A 187 -12.02 -18.64 23.50
N ASN A 188 -13.22 -19.20 23.45
CA ASN A 188 -13.45 -20.61 23.77
C ASN A 188 -12.82 -21.55 22.72
N ALA A 189 -12.96 -21.24 21.43
CA ALA A 189 -12.35 -22.01 20.34
C ALA A 189 -10.82 -22.02 20.41
N GLN A 190 -10.21 -20.88 20.75
CA GLN A 190 -8.78 -20.77 20.97
C GLN A 190 -8.33 -21.54 22.23
N GLY A 191 -9.18 -21.58 23.27
CA GLY A 191 -9.00 -22.43 24.44
C GLY A 191 -8.97 -23.92 24.06
N TYR A 192 -9.97 -24.40 23.32
CA TYR A 192 -10.03 -25.78 22.84
C TYR A 192 -8.88 -26.12 21.88
N TYR A 193 -8.44 -25.17 21.05
CA TYR A 193 -7.27 -25.33 20.19
C TYR A 193 -6.00 -25.57 21.02
N ASN A 194 -5.78 -24.77 22.07
CA ASN A 194 -4.62 -24.93 22.94
C ASN A 194 -4.66 -26.26 23.71
N GLU A 195 -5.86 -26.68 24.15
CA GLU A 195 -6.06 -27.97 24.81
C GLU A 195 -5.79 -29.14 23.85
N LEU A 196 -6.33 -29.10 22.62
CA LEU A 196 -6.07 -30.07 21.55
C LEU A 196 -4.59 -30.10 21.14
N HIS A 197 -3.92 -28.95 21.13
CA HIS A 197 -2.49 -28.86 20.86
C HIS A 197 -1.67 -29.47 22.00
N SER A 198 -2.07 -29.29 23.26
CA SER A 198 -1.42 -29.93 24.42
C SER A 198 -1.63 -31.45 24.47
N MET A 199 -2.75 -31.96 23.94
CA MET A 199 -3.02 -33.39 23.83
C MET A 199 -2.32 -34.04 22.62
N ALA A 200 -1.72 -33.25 21.72
CA ALA A 200 -1.03 -33.74 20.51
C ALA A 200 0.13 -34.71 20.82
N ASP A 201 0.74 -34.60 22.01
CA ASP A 201 1.81 -35.50 22.47
C ASP A 201 1.36 -36.95 22.69
N SER A 202 0.04 -37.21 22.76
CA SER A 202 -0.53 -38.54 23.01
C SER A 202 -1.01 -39.27 21.74
N ILE A 203 -0.88 -38.65 20.56
CA ILE A 203 -1.43 -39.15 19.29
C ILE A 203 -0.30 -39.77 18.44
N GLU A 204 -0.50 -40.99 17.93
CA GLU A 204 0.50 -41.75 17.16
C GLU A 204 0.96 -41.02 15.87
N ASP A 205 0.07 -40.29 15.20
CA ASP A 205 0.34 -39.50 13.99
C ASP A 205 0.39 -37.98 14.30
N ARG A 206 1.33 -37.58 15.17
CA ARG A 206 1.51 -36.20 15.64
C ARG A 206 1.61 -35.17 14.51
N GLU A 207 2.41 -35.47 13.49
CA GLU A 207 2.75 -34.51 12.43
C GLU A 207 1.53 -34.18 11.53
N ARG A 208 0.71 -35.19 11.24
CA ARG A 208 -0.53 -35.02 10.46
C ARG A 208 -1.62 -34.33 11.26
N TYR A 209 -1.67 -34.60 12.57
CA TYR A 209 -2.60 -33.94 13.49
C TYR A 209 -2.26 -32.46 13.67
N GLU A 210 -1.00 -32.11 13.94
CA GLU A 210 -0.54 -30.71 14.06
C GLU A 210 -0.77 -29.93 12.76
N MET A 211 -0.56 -30.56 11.60
CA MET A 211 -0.85 -29.96 10.29
C MET A 211 -2.34 -29.66 10.11
N LEU A 212 -3.23 -30.61 10.42
CA LEU A 212 -4.68 -30.43 10.28
C LEU A 212 -5.21 -29.38 11.26
N LEU A 213 -4.67 -29.38 12.49
CA LEU A 213 -5.01 -28.40 13.52
C LEU A 213 -4.56 -26.99 13.09
N GLY A 214 -3.34 -26.87 12.54
CA GLY A 214 -2.83 -25.61 11.97
C GLY A 214 -3.68 -25.09 10.82
N GLN A 215 -4.11 -25.97 9.90
CA GLN A 215 -5.02 -25.60 8.81
C GLN A 215 -6.40 -25.13 9.32
N TYR A 216 -6.94 -25.80 10.35
CA TYR A 216 -8.18 -25.40 10.99
C TYR A 216 -8.06 -24.01 11.64
N SER A 217 -6.98 -23.77 12.41
CA SER A 217 -6.69 -22.46 13.01
C SER A 217 -6.58 -21.36 11.97
N ASN A 218 -5.88 -21.62 10.86
CA ASN A 218 -5.73 -20.66 9.77
C ASN A 218 -7.07 -20.32 9.11
N SER A 219 -7.91 -21.32 8.81
CA SER A 219 -9.25 -21.10 8.24
C SER A 219 -10.17 -20.29 9.18
N TYR A 220 -10.03 -20.51 10.49
CA TYR A 220 -10.80 -19.80 11.51
C TYR A 220 -10.35 -18.34 11.67
N ASN A 221 -9.03 -18.10 11.63
CA ASN A 221 -8.45 -16.76 11.67
C ASN A 221 -8.80 -15.96 10.40
N GLU A 222 -8.86 -16.62 9.23
CA GLU A 222 -9.25 -15.99 7.96
C GLU A 222 -10.71 -15.52 7.96
N ILE A 223 -11.65 -16.36 8.42
CA ILE A 223 -13.06 -15.98 8.60
C ILE A 223 -13.20 -14.83 9.60
N THR A 224 -12.41 -14.85 10.67
CA THR A 224 -12.41 -13.79 11.68
C THR A 224 -11.92 -12.46 11.11
N HIS A 225 -10.87 -12.47 10.29
CA HIS A 225 -10.37 -11.29 9.60
C HIS A 225 -11.44 -10.72 8.65
N TYR A 226 -12.13 -11.58 7.89
CA TYR A 226 -13.21 -11.16 7.00
C TYR A 226 -14.38 -10.50 7.75
N ILE A 227 -14.76 -11.03 8.91
CA ILE A 227 -15.82 -10.45 9.76
C ILE A 227 -15.38 -9.09 10.35
N HIS A 228 -14.11 -8.94 10.74
CA HIS A 228 -13.62 -7.65 11.23
C HIS A 228 -13.46 -6.59 10.14
N ASP A 229 -13.01 -6.97 8.94
CA ASP A 229 -12.88 -6.06 7.80
C ASP A 229 -14.25 -5.56 7.32
N THR A 230 -15.24 -6.46 7.27
CA THR A 230 -16.62 -6.10 6.93
C THR A 230 -17.27 -5.23 8.01
N ASN A 231 -16.98 -5.47 9.30
CA ASN A 231 -17.44 -4.62 10.40
C ASN A 231 -16.80 -3.22 10.41
N ALA A 232 -15.54 -3.09 10.01
CA ALA A 232 -14.87 -1.79 9.89
C ALA A 232 -15.53 -0.91 8.81
N ALA A 233 -15.97 -1.51 7.71
CA ALA A 233 -16.71 -0.82 6.66
C ALA A 233 -18.10 -0.33 7.09
N ILE A 234 -18.77 -1.03 8.03
CA ILE A 234 -20.14 -0.73 8.47
C ILE A 234 -20.18 0.26 9.65
N THR A 235 -19.19 0.20 10.55
CA THR A 235 -19.18 0.99 11.81
C THR A 235 -18.50 2.35 11.72
N GLY A 236 -17.99 2.75 10.55
CA GLY A 236 -17.52 4.11 10.29
C GLY A 236 -16.28 4.55 11.07
N ARG A 237 -15.45 3.63 11.56
CA ARG A 237 -14.10 3.99 12.01
C ARG A 237 -13.27 4.35 10.77
N PRO A 238 -12.56 5.49 10.76
CA PRO A 238 -11.84 5.95 9.59
C PRO A 238 -10.63 5.04 9.40
N VAL A 239 -10.79 4.03 8.54
CA VAL A 239 -9.66 3.49 7.80
C VAL A 239 -9.11 4.68 7.02
N GLU A 240 -7.84 5.02 7.26
CA GLU A 240 -7.15 6.08 6.55
C GLU A 240 -7.55 6.03 5.07
N ASN A 241 -8.01 7.18 4.58
CA ASN A 241 -8.39 7.36 3.19
C ASN A 241 -7.21 6.97 2.29
N LYS A 242 -7.10 5.69 1.93
CA LYS A 242 -7.09 5.37 0.51
C LYS A 242 -8.45 5.83 0.01
N THR A 243 -8.51 7.13 -0.29
CA THR A 243 -9.24 7.58 -1.46
C THR A 243 -8.99 6.48 -2.47
N ILE A 244 -10.06 5.77 -2.82
CA ILE A 244 -10.10 5.02 -4.06
C ILE A 244 -9.90 6.11 -5.09
N ASN A 245 -8.63 6.43 -5.32
CA ASN A 245 -8.14 6.98 -6.54
C ASN A 245 -8.55 5.90 -7.52
N ILE A 246 -9.74 6.10 -8.11
CA ILE A 246 -10.21 5.46 -9.33
C ILE A 246 -9.20 5.89 -10.40
N ILE A 247 -7.96 5.41 -10.27
CA ILE A 247 -6.93 5.55 -11.27
C ILE A 247 -7.25 4.41 -12.22
N ARG A 248 -7.76 4.83 -13.39
CA ARG A 248 -8.16 4.02 -14.55
C ARG A 248 -9.60 3.50 -14.51
N GLN A 249 -10.57 4.41 -14.39
CA GLN A 249 -11.73 4.28 -15.27
C GLN A 249 -11.36 4.89 -16.61
N ASP A 250 -11.64 4.16 -17.68
CA ASP A 250 -11.47 4.58 -19.06
C ASP A 250 -12.03 6.02 -19.24
N PRO A 251 -11.26 7.00 -19.78
CA PRO A 251 -11.73 8.38 -19.93
C PRO A 251 -13.04 8.51 -20.71
N ARG A 252 -13.38 7.51 -21.54
CA ARG A 252 -14.66 7.44 -22.27
C ARG A 252 -15.85 7.14 -21.36
N ALA A 253 -15.72 6.18 -20.45
CA ALA A 253 -16.79 5.80 -19.54
C ALA A 253 -17.14 6.93 -18.56
N ALA A 254 -16.13 7.67 -18.08
CA ALA A 254 -16.35 8.83 -17.20
C ALA A 254 -17.08 9.98 -17.94
N GLU A 255 -16.74 10.21 -19.21
CA GLU A 255 -17.39 11.22 -20.04
C GLU A 255 -18.85 10.85 -20.35
N GLU A 256 -19.13 9.57 -20.58
CA GLU A 256 -20.48 9.05 -20.81
C GLU A 256 -21.35 9.09 -19.54
N ILE A 257 -20.81 8.74 -18.37
CA ILE A 257 -21.51 8.89 -17.08
C ILE A 257 -21.84 10.36 -16.80
N MET A 258 -20.92 11.28 -17.13
CA MET A 258 -21.17 12.71 -16.98
C MET A 258 -22.27 13.20 -17.94
N LYS A 259 -22.31 12.70 -19.18
CA LYS A 259 -23.40 12.96 -20.14
C LYS A 259 -24.74 12.43 -19.64
N LEU A 260 -24.79 11.20 -19.12
CA LEU A 260 -26.01 10.61 -18.54
C LEU A 260 -26.53 11.43 -17.36
N ARG A 261 -25.64 11.89 -16.47
CA ARG A 261 -26.01 12.74 -15.33
C ARG A 261 -26.57 14.10 -15.77
N ASN A 262 -25.99 14.70 -16.80
CA ASN A 262 -26.47 15.98 -17.33
C ASN A 262 -27.83 15.84 -18.03
N VAL A 263 -28.03 14.75 -18.77
CA VAL A 263 -29.33 14.42 -19.41
C VAL A 263 -30.39 14.16 -18.36
N ALA A 264 -30.08 13.41 -17.29
CA ALA A 264 -31.01 13.17 -16.19
C ALA A 264 -31.42 14.49 -15.50
N ALA A 265 -30.46 15.39 -15.24
CA ALA A 265 -30.74 16.69 -14.64
C ALA A 265 -31.64 17.58 -15.52
N ASP A 266 -31.45 17.53 -16.83
CA ASP A 266 -32.30 18.27 -17.79
C ASP A 266 -33.71 17.68 -17.85
N GLN A 267 -33.83 16.34 -17.83
CA GLN A 267 -35.13 15.66 -17.77
C GLN A 267 -35.92 16.03 -16.51
N TYR A 268 -35.29 16.08 -15.33
CA TYR A 268 -35.95 16.52 -14.10
C TYR A 268 -36.49 17.96 -14.20
N ARG A 269 -35.78 18.86 -14.89
CA ARG A 269 -36.24 20.23 -15.12
C ARG A 269 -37.46 20.28 -16.04
N VAL A 270 -37.45 19.49 -17.11
CA VAL A 270 -38.58 19.44 -18.04
C VAL A 270 -39.82 18.86 -17.34
N ILE A 271 -39.67 17.80 -16.55
CA ILE A 271 -40.75 17.21 -15.75
C ILE A 271 -41.31 18.23 -14.77
N SER A 272 -40.46 18.92 -14.01
CA SER A 272 -40.88 19.94 -13.05
C SER A 272 -41.62 21.11 -13.72
N ASN A 273 -41.14 21.55 -14.90
CA ASN A 273 -41.80 22.59 -15.69
C ASN A 273 -43.18 22.16 -16.22
N LEU A 274 -43.33 20.88 -16.60
CA LEU A 274 -44.60 20.34 -17.06
C LEU A 274 -45.59 20.07 -15.92
N GLN A 275 -45.10 19.61 -14.77
CA GLN A 275 -45.90 19.52 -13.54
C GLN A 275 -46.46 20.88 -13.16
N ARG A 276 -45.63 21.93 -13.21
CA ARG A 276 -46.08 23.30 -12.97
C ARG A 276 -47.10 23.77 -14.01
N LYS A 277 -46.90 23.48 -15.30
CA LYS A 277 -47.89 23.78 -16.35
C LYS A 277 -49.20 23.03 -16.17
N LEU A 278 -49.18 21.82 -15.61
CA LEU A 278 -50.38 21.03 -15.30
C LEU A 278 -51.16 21.65 -14.13
N GLU A 279 -50.45 22.16 -13.13
CA GLU A 279 -51.03 22.88 -11.98
C GLU A 279 -51.59 24.26 -12.39
N GLU A 280 -50.92 24.96 -13.32
CA GLU A 280 -51.33 26.28 -13.85
C GLU A 280 -52.45 26.19 -14.90
N ALA A 281 -52.66 25.04 -15.55
CA ALA A 281 -53.70 24.86 -16.56
C ALA A 281 -55.09 24.89 -15.91
N VAL A 282 -55.92 25.87 -16.27
CA VAL A 282 -57.26 26.07 -15.67
C VAL A 282 -58.35 25.41 -16.52
N THR A 283 -58.15 25.29 -17.83
CA THR A 283 -59.14 24.73 -18.75
C THR A 283 -58.93 23.23 -18.99
N ALA A 284 -60.02 22.48 -19.22
CA ALA A 284 -59.96 21.05 -19.47
C ALA A 284 -59.19 20.70 -20.77
N GLU A 285 -59.26 21.56 -21.79
CA GLU A 285 -58.55 21.38 -23.05
C GLU A 285 -57.03 21.60 -22.91
N GLU A 286 -56.59 22.57 -22.08
CA GLU A 286 -55.17 22.78 -21.79
C GLU A 286 -54.60 21.62 -20.95
N LYS A 287 -55.37 21.08 -20.00
CA LYS A 287 -54.97 19.89 -19.23
C LYS A 287 -54.78 18.67 -20.14
N ASP A 288 -55.68 18.43 -21.09
CA ASP A 288 -55.55 17.32 -22.03
C ASP A 288 -54.33 17.47 -22.96
N LEU A 289 -53.95 18.69 -23.34
CA LEU A 289 -52.74 18.95 -24.11
C LEU A 289 -51.47 18.69 -23.27
N VAL A 290 -51.44 19.13 -22.02
CA VAL A 290 -50.30 18.88 -21.10
C VAL A 290 -50.18 17.39 -20.76
N ILE A 291 -51.29 16.67 -20.59
CA ILE A 291 -51.29 15.21 -20.37
C ILE A 291 -50.71 14.48 -21.59
N LYS A 292 -51.10 14.86 -22.82
CA LYS A 292 -50.51 14.27 -24.04
C LYS A 292 -49.01 14.58 -24.17
N GLU A 293 -48.57 15.78 -23.79
CA GLU A 293 -47.16 16.14 -23.79
C GLU A 293 -46.37 15.32 -22.74
N LEU A 294 -46.96 15.12 -21.54
CA LEU A 294 -46.41 14.26 -20.49
C LEU A 294 -46.31 12.79 -20.93
N GLU A 295 -47.36 12.24 -21.55
CA GLU A 295 -47.36 10.88 -22.08
C GLU A 295 -46.27 10.70 -23.15
N GLN A 296 -46.09 11.69 -24.03
CA GLN A 296 -45.05 11.65 -25.05
C GLN A 296 -43.65 11.70 -24.44
N GLN A 297 -43.44 12.50 -23.40
CA GLN A 297 -42.16 12.55 -22.69
C GLN A 297 -41.89 11.29 -21.88
N LEU A 298 -42.91 10.71 -21.26
CA LEU A 298 -42.81 9.45 -20.53
C LEU A 298 -42.43 8.30 -21.48
N GLN A 299 -43.01 8.25 -22.69
CA GLN A 299 -42.59 7.29 -23.71
C GLN A 299 -41.14 7.48 -24.16
N ARG A 300 -40.67 8.73 -24.30
CA ARG A 300 -39.25 9.00 -24.59
C ARG A 300 -38.34 8.56 -23.45
N GLN A 301 -38.77 8.77 -22.20
CA GLN A 301 -38.03 8.35 -21.01
C GLN A 301 -37.94 6.82 -20.92
N VAL A 302 -39.04 6.10 -21.17
CA VAL A 302 -39.04 4.63 -21.20
C VAL A 302 -38.06 4.11 -22.26
N ARG A 303 -38.03 4.71 -23.45
CA ARG A 303 -37.07 4.33 -24.49
C ARG A 303 -35.62 4.63 -24.07
N PHE A 304 -35.39 5.78 -23.46
CA PHE A 304 -34.06 6.15 -22.96
C PHE A 304 -33.57 5.19 -21.86
N VAL A 305 -34.44 4.77 -20.94
CA VAL A 305 -34.10 3.79 -19.90
C VAL A 305 -33.74 2.44 -20.53
N GLN A 306 -34.51 1.98 -21.52
CA GLN A 306 -34.20 0.75 -22.24
C GLN A 306 -32.86 0.81 -23.00
N GLU A 307 -32.56 1.95 -23.63
CA GLU A 307 -31.27 2.19 -24.28
C GLU A 307 -30.13 2.23 -23.25
N SER A 308 -30.35 2.83 -22.08
CA SER A 308 -29.37 2.83 -21.00
C SER A 308 -29.15 1.45 -20.40
N ASP A 309 -30.19 0.64 -20.23
CA ASP A 309 -30.09 -0.74 -19.72
C ASP A 309 -29.27 -1.61 -20.69
N THR A 310 -29.48 -1.42 -22.01
CA THR A 310 -28.69 -2.12 -23.04
C THR A 310 -27.22 -1.69 -22.99
N CYS A 311 -26.95 -0.39 -22.80
CA CYS A 311 -25.58 0.12 -22.66
C CYS A 311 -24.89 -0.41 -21.40
N VAL A 312 -25.61 -0.48 -20.27
CA VAL A 312 -25.10 -1.06 -19.03
C VAL A 312 -24.77 -2.55 -19.22
N GLN A 313 -25.65 -3.32 -19.87
CA GLN A 313 -25.37 -4.73 -20.19
C GLN A 313 -24.10 -4.88 -21.05
N LEU A 314 -23.93 -4.04 -22.08
CA LEU A 314 -22.71 -4.04 -22.90
C LEU A 314 -21.46 -3.70 -22.07
N LEU A 315 -21.55 -2.75 -21.13
CA LEU A 315 -20.46 -2.41 -20.23
C LEU A 315 -20.16 -3.53 -19.22
N GLU A 316 -21.19 -4.22 -18.72
CA GLU A 316 -21.02 -5.38 -17.85
C GLU A 316 -20.37 -6.55 -18.59
N GLU A 317 -20.73 -6.79 -19.85
CA GLU A 317 -20.09 -7.78 -20.70
C GLU A 317 -18.62 -7.42 -20.98
N GLU A 318 -18.33 -6.15 -21.29
CA GLU A 318 -16.96 -5.67 -21.50
C GLU A 318 -16.11 -5.78 -20.23
N LEU A 319 -16.69 -5.47 -19.06
CA LEU A 319 -16.05 -5.63 -17.76
C LEU A 319 -15.74 -7.10 -17.47
N ASN A 320 -16.70 -8.01 -17.71
CA ASN A 320 -16.51 -9.44 -17.50
C ASN A 320 -15.39 -9.97 -18.40
N LYS A 321 -15.35 -9.55 -19.67
CA LYS A 321 -14.29 -9.92 -20.60
C LYS A 321 -12.92 -9.38 -20.17
N ALA A 322 -12.86 -8.14 -19.68
CA ALA A 322 -11.62 -7.56 -19.15
C ALA A 322 -11.12 -8.32 -17.91
N ASN A 323 -12.03 -8.72 -17.01
CA ASN A 323 -11.69 -9.53 -15.83
C ASN A 323 -11.17 -10.91 -16.22
N GLU A 324 -11.76 -11.54 -17.23
CA GLU A 324 -11.31 -12.84 -17.74
C GLU A 324 -9.88 -12.75 -18.32
N GLN A 325 -9.60 -11.71 -19.12
CA GLN A 325 -8.25 -11.44 -19.63
C GLN A 325 -7.23 -11.20 -18.51
N LEU A 326 -7.64 -10.51 -17.43
CA LEU A 326 -6.79 -10.26 -16.27
C LEU A 326 -6.48 -11.56 -15.52
N ALA A 327 -7.46 -12.46 -15.40
CA ALA A 327 -7.27 -13.78 -14.82
C ALA A 327 -6.29 -14.63 -15.65
N GLU A 328 -6.43 -14.64 -16.98
CA GLU A 328 -5.50 -15.31 -17.89
C GLU A 328 -4.08 -14.75 -17.76
N GLN A 329 -3.92 -13.43 -17.73
CA GLN A 329 -2.61 -12.79 -17.59
C GLN A 329 -1.96 -13.10 -16.23
N THR A 330 -2.77 -13.16 -15.17
CA THR A 330 -2.29 -13.54 -13.84
C THR A 330 -1.82 -15.00 -13.83
N GLN A 331 -2.54 -15.89 -14.52
CA GLN A 331 -2.12 -17.29 -14.67
C GLN A 331 -0.81 -17.40 -15.46
N LEU A 332 -0.62 -16.61 -16.51
CA LEU A 332 0.63 -16.56 -17.27
C LEU A 332 1.80 -16.08 -16.41
N LEU A 333 1.61 -15.00 -15.63
CA LEU A 333 2.63 -14.53 -14.69
C LEU A 333 2.99 -15.57 -13.64
N GLY A 334 2.01 -16.35 -13.14
CA GLY A 334 2.27 -17.47 -12.25
C GLY A 334 3.14 -18.56 -12.89
N LYS A 335 2.92 -18.88 -14.17
CA LYS A 335 3.76 -19.83 -14.91
C LYS A 335 5.17 -19.30 -15.13
N ASP A 336 5.30 -18.02 -15.49
CA ASP A 336 6.62 -17.39 -15.67
C ASP A 336 7.42 -17.38 -14.35
N HIS A 337 6.76 -17.12 -13.22
CA HIS A 337 7.39 -17.19 -11.91
C HIS A 337 7.90 -18.60 -11.57
N LEU A 338 7.12 -19.65 -11.86
CA LEU A 338 7.55 -21.03 -11.68
C LEU A 338 8.75 -21.39 -12.58
N LEU A 339 8.76 -20.92 -13.83
CA LEU A 339 9.90 -21.10 -14.74
C LEU A 339 11.14 -20.35 -14.27
N GLU A 340 10.98 -19.18 -13.65
CA GLU A 340 12.09 -18.42 -13.08
C GLU A 340 12.68 -19.13 -11.85
N GLU A 341 11.84 -19.68 -10.96
CA GLU A 341 12.29 -20.51 -9.84
C GLU A 341 13.02 -21.77 -10.32
N GLU A 342 12.52 -22.46 -11.35
CA GLU A 342 13.18 -23.64 -11.93
C GLU A 342 14.54 -23.27 -12.53
N ASN A 343 14.62 -22.18 -13.30
CA ASN A 343 15.88 -21.67 -13.84
C ASN A 343 16.88 -21.33 -12.73
N GLN A 344 16.41 -20.76 -11.62
CA GLN A 344 17.28 -20.43 -10.50
C GLN A 344 17.82 -21.69 -9.81
N ARG A 345 16.98 -22.72 -9.61
CA ARG A 345 17.43 -24.03 -9.11
C ARG A 345 18.44 -24.67 -10.05
N ILE A 346 18.18 -24.65 -11.37
CA ILE A 346 19.13 -25.17 -12.36
C ILE A 346 20.46 -24.43 -12.25
N LYS A 347 20.44 -23.10 -12.13
CA LYS A 347 21.66 -22.28 -11.98
C LYS A 347 22.46 -22.63 -10.71
N GLU A 348 21.79 -22.85 -9.59
CA GLU A 348 22.42 -23.29 -8.34
C GLU A 348 23.04 -24.70 -8.47
N THR A 349 22.34 -25.63 -9.12
CA THR A 349 22.89 -26.97 -9.41
C THR A 349 24.09 -26.92 -10.35
N LEU A 350 24.09 -26.01 -11.32
CA LEU A 350 25.21 -25.83 -12.24
C LEU A 350 26.42 -25.20 -11.54
N GLN A 351 26.18 -24.23 -10.63
CA GLN A 351 27.24 -23.63 -9.82
C GLN A 351 27.87 -24.64 -8.87
N SER A 352 27.07 -25.43 -8.15
CA SER A 352 27.58 -26.50 -7.29
C SER A 352 28.37 -27.54 -8.07
N PHE A 353 27.85 -28.01 -9.21
CA PHE A 353 28.59 -28.93 -10.08
C PHE A 353 29.91 -28.33 -10.60
N THR A 354 29.92 -27.05 -10.97
CA THR A 354 31.14 -26.36 -11.42
C THR A 354 32.16 -26.25 -10.30
N GLN A 355 31.70 -26.00 -9.07
CA GLN A 355 32.56 -25.93 -7.90
C GLN A 355 33.12 -27.31 -7.51
N GLU A 356 32.29 -28.34 -7.48
CA GLU A 356 32.73 -29.73 -7.25
C GLU A 356 33.75 -30.18 -8.31
N SER A 357 33.51 -29.86 -9.59
CA SER A 357 34.45 -30.16 -10.67
C SER A 357 35.79 -29.45 -10.49
N LYS A 358 35.78 -28.20 -10.01
CA LYS A 358 36.99 -27.46 -9.68
C LYS A 358 37.72 -28.08 -8.49
N GLU A 359 37.03 -28.42 -7.42
CA GLU A 359 37.62 -29.09 -6.24
C GLU A 359 38.22 -30.45 -6.62
N LEU A 360 37.56 -31.21 -7.51
CA LEU A 360 38.10 -32.45 -8.06
C LEU A 360 39.39 -32.21 -8.86
N LEU A 361 39.44 -31.18 -9.69
CA LEU A 361 40.65 -30.82 -10.45
C LEU A 361 41.80 -30.41 -9.54
N ASP A 362 41.51 -29.59 -8.51
CA ASP A 362 42.52 -29.15 -7.53
C ASP A 362 43.08 -30.39 -6.76
N ASN A 363 42.20 -31.30 -6.33
CA ASN A 363 42.62 -32.57 -5.71
C ASN A 363 43.47 -33.45 -6.64
N LEU A 364 43.16 -33.45 -7.94
CA LEU A 364 43.90 -34.22 -8.94
C LEU A 364 45.30 -33.62 -9.15
N GLU A 365 45.42 -32.29 -9.18
CA GLU A 365 46.71 -31.60 -9.25
C GLU A 365 47.56 -31.86 -8.01
N ASP A 366 46.96 -31.86 -6.83
CA ASP A 366 47.67 -32.19 -5.58
C ASP A 366 48.17 -33.64 -5.56
N LEU A 367 47.33 -34.59 -6.03
CA LEU A 367 47.73 -35.99 -6.18
C LEU A 367 48.83 -36.18 -7.24
N GLU A 368 48.82 -35.39 -8.31
CA GLU A 368 49.87 -35.42 -9.34
C GLU A 368 51.20 -34.89 -8.77
N LYS A 369 51.17 -33.78 -8.03
CA LYS A 369 52.34 -33.26 -7.31
C LYS A 369 52.87 -34.24 -6.28
N GLU A 370 52.00 -34.89 -5.51
CA GLU A 370 52.41 -35.89 -4.52
C GLU A 370 53.06 -37.11 -5.22
N ASN A 371 52.49 -37.57 -6.34
CA ASN A 371 53.10 -38.64 -7.14
C ASN A 371 54.48 -38.24 -7.68
N ASP A 372 54.64 -37.02 -8.17
CA ASP A 372 55.92 -36.51 -8.65
C ASP A 372 56.95 -36.37 -7.53
N GLN A 373 56.52 -35.92 -6.34
CA GLN A 373 57.37 -35.91 -5.15
C GLN A 373 57.78 -37.31 -4.72
N LEU A 374 56.84 -38.27 -4.72
CA LEU A 374 57.12 -39.67 -4.41
C LEU A 374 58.08 -40.30 -5.43
N LYS A 375 57.90 -40.04 -6.72
CA LYS A 375 58.85 -40.46 -7.77
C LYS A 375 60.23 -39.87 -7.55
N ASN A 376 60.33 -38.56 -7.33
CA ASN A 376 61.61 -37.89 -7.07
C ASN A 376 62.29 -38.45 -5.81
N ASN A 377 61.52 -38.70 -4.74
CA ASN A 377 62.04 -39.32 -3.52
C ASN A 377 62.52 -40.75 -3.78
N LEU A 378 61.81 -41.53 -4.59
CA LEU A 378 62.20 -42.88 -5.03
C LEU A 378 63.48 -42.86 -5.88
N GLU A 379 63.60 -41.89 -6.80
CA GLU A 379 64.81 -41.71 -7.61
C GLU A 379 65.99 -41.26 -6.74
N GLN A 380 65.79 -40.37 -5.77
CA GLN A 380 66.81 -39.96 -4.81
C GLN A 380 67.21 -41.08 -3.84
N THR A 381 66.27 -41.90 -3.37
CA THR A 381 66.59 -43.08 -2.56
C THR A 381 67.31 -44.13 -3.40
N ASN A 382 66.91 -44.38 -4.65
CA ASN A 382 67.64 -45.27 -5.54
C ASN A 382 69.04 -44.73 -5.90
N ALA A 383 69.20 -43.42 -6.07
CA ALA A 383 70.51 -42.78 -6.29
C ALA A 383 71.42 -42.86 -5.05
N ASN A 384 70.88 -42.72 -3.84
CA ASN A 384 71.62 -42.92 -2.59
C ASN A 384 71.90 -44.39 -2.28
N THR A 385 71.07 -45.33 -2.76
CA THR A 385 71.32 -46.77 -2.64
C THR A 385 72.35 -47.26 -3.66
N GLY A 386 72.56 -46.51 -4.76
CA GLY A 386 73.60 -46.77 -5.76
C GLY A 386 75.05 -46.57 -5.29
N ASN A 387 75.28 -45.97 -4.12
CA ASN A 387 76.62 -45.66 -3.61
C ASN A 387 77.11 -46.57 -2.47
N ASN A 388 76.39 -47.65 -2.12
CA ASN A 388 76.79 -48.54 -1.03
C ASN A 388 76.95 -50.02 -1.45
N PRO A 389 77.77 -50.33 -2.49
CA PRO A 389 78.08 -51.71 -2.88
C PRO A 389 78.78 -52.50 -1.76
N ALA A 390 79.43 -51.81 -0.82
CA ALA A 390 80.09 -52.42 0.33
C ALA A 390 79.10 -53.00 1.35
N SER A 391 78.00 -52.30 1.64
CA SER A 391 76.99 -52.79 2.60
C SER A 391 76.22 -54.00 2.05
N LEU A 392 75.99 -54.04 0.73
CA LEU A 392 75.29 -55.13 0.06
C LEU A 392 76.17 -56.38 -0.05
N GLN A 393 77.48 -56.21 -0.28
CA GLN A 393 78.46 -57.30 -0.19
C GLN A 393 78.65 -57.81 1.25
N GLN A 394 78.60 -56.93 2.24
CA GLN A 394 78.72 -57.30 3.65
C GLN A 394 77.49 -58.12 4.11
N ILE A 395 76.28 -57.70 3.74
CA ILE A 395 75.05 -58.45 3.99
C ILE A 395 75.06 -59.80 3.23
N GLN A 396 75.53 -59.83 1.97
CA GLN A 396 75.69 -61.10 1.24
C GLN A 396 76.72 -62.03 1.90
N GLY A 397 77.80 -61.48 2.46
CA GLY A 397 78.79 -62.23 3.24
C GLY A 397 78.21 -62.83 4.51
N GLU A 398 77.48 -62.02 5.29
CA GLU A 398 76.78 -62.48 6.50
C GLU A 398 75.73 -63.55 6.17
N PHE A 399 75.01 -63.44 5.05
CA PHE A 399 74.08 -64.48 4.60
C PHE A 399 74.77 -65.80 4.20
N ALA A 400 75.95 -65.71 3.57
CA ALA A 400 76.74 -66.91 3.23
C ALA A 400 77.28 -67.58 4.50
N GLU A 401 77.70 -66.79 5.48
CA GLU A 401 78.18 -67.28 6.78
C GLU A 401 77.04 -67.90 7.59
N LEU A 402 75.86 -67.30 7.58
CA LEU A 402 74.66 -67.85 8.23
C LEU A 402 74.19 -69.16 7.56
N ARG A 403 74.27 -69.24 6.22
CA ARG A 403 74.01 -70.50 5.49
C ARG A 403 74.98 -71.59 5.89
N LYS A 404 76.26 -71.26 6.02
CA LYS A 404 77.29 -72.21 6.45
C LYS A 404 77.04 -72.71 7.88
N GLN A 405 76.69 -71.80 8.79
CA GLN A 405 76.31 -72.17 10.16
C GLN A 405 75.05 -73.05 10.18
N TYR A 406 74.08 -72.78 9.31
CA TYR A 406 72.87 -73.61 9.20
C TYR A 406 73.19 -75.02 8.70
N THR A 407 74.06 -75.15 7.68
CA THR A 407 74.50 -76.46 7.19
C THR A 407 75.33 -77.23 8.22
N GLU A 408 76.21 -76.55 8.96
CA GLU A 408 76.97 -77.17 10.07
C GLU A 408 76.06 -77.60 11.22
N LEU A 409 74.99 -76.84 11.50
CA LEU A 409 73.99 -77.20 12.50
C LEU A 409 73.15 -78.40 12.03
N GLU A 410 72.80 -78.43 10.74
CA GLU A 410 72.06 -79.53 10.12
C GLU A 410 72.90 -80.82 10.12
N GLU A 411 74.20 -80.76 9.79
CA GLU A 411 75.13 -81.88 9.90
C GLU A 411 75.26 -82.37 11.35
N LYS A 412 75.43 -81.46 12.32
CA LYS A 412 75.47 -81.83 13.75
C LYS A 412 74.16 -82.44 14.23
N TYR A 413 73.02 -81.96 13.73
CA TYR A 413 71.71 -82.53 14.07
C TYR A 413 71.52 -83.91 13.45
N LEU A 414 72.02 -84.12 12.23
CA LEU A 414 72.09 -85.42 11.57
C LEU A 414 72.99 -86.40 12.32
N GLU A 415 74.18 -85.98 12.74
CA GLU A 415 75.09 -86.81 13.57
C GLU A 415 74.47 -87.16 14.93
N LEU A 416 73.75 -86.24 15.56
CA LEU A 416 73.05 -86.51 16.83
C LEU A 416 71.86 -87.46 16.67
N LYS A 417 71.22 -87.48 15.50
CA LYS A 417 70.08 -88.35 15.18
C LYS A 417 70.52 -89.77 14.76
N PHE A 418 71.75 -89.93 14.27
CA PHE A 418 72.34 -91.22 13.89
C PHE A 418 73.24 -91.85 14.96
N LYS A 419 73.34 -91.21 16.13
CA LYS A 419 73.87 -91.79 17.37
C LYS A 419 72.72 -92.28 18.25
#